data_AF-A0A380C9C8-F1
#
_entry.id   AF-A0A380C9C8-F1
#
_cell.length_a   1.000
_cell.length_b   1.000
_cell.length_c   1.000
_cell.angle_alpha   90.00
_cell.angle_beta   90.00
_cell.angle_gamma   90.00
#
_symmetry.space_group_name_H-M   'P 1'
#
loop_
_entity.id
_entity.type
_entity.pdbx_description
1 polymer ?
#
loop_
_entity_poly.entity_id
_entity_poly.type
_entity_poly.pdbx_seq_one_letter_code
_entity_poly.pdbx_strand_id
1 'polypeptide(L)'
;MKTRAITGVFFIIILVGSHLLGKEVFVAFFALLGVASLHEFYKLVTSDDIRPDKTIGLLTGLVLMVTGGGAYLEFWSFRFILLVVPFLLWIYIAALYQKPQISVS
;
A
#
# COMPACT_ATOMS: atom_id res chain seq x y z
N MET A 1 -14.56 10.66 -23.47
CA MET A 1 -13.97 9.36 -23.91
C MET A 1 -12.50 9.48 -24.31
N LYS A 2 -12.10 10.47 -25.12
CA LYS A 2 -10.70 10.66 -25.55
C LYS A 2 -9.71 10.83 -24.37
N THR A 3 -10.03 11.64 -23.36
CA THR A 3 -9.16 11.88 -22.20
C THR A 3 -8.86 10.61 -21.39
N ARG A 4 -9.87 9.75 -21.16
CA ARG A 4 -9.71 8.49 -20.42
C ARG A 4 -8.78 7.50 -21.14
N ALA A 5 -8.84 7.47 -22.47
CA ALA A 5 -7.95 6.63 -23.28
C ALA A 5 -6.50 7.18 -23.25
N ILE A 6 -6.34 8.50 -23.38
CA ILE A 6 -5.03 9.15 -23.35
C ILE A 6 -4.31 8.92 -22.02
N THR A 7 -4.99 9.15 -20.88
CA THR A 7 -4.39 8.94 -19.56
C THR A 7 -4.01 7.47 -19.32
N GLY A 8 -4.81 6.53 -19.81
CA GLY A 8 -4.49 5.10 -19.76
C GLY A 8 -3.23 4.74 -20.55
N VAL A 9 -3.07 5.27 -21.77
CA VAL A 9 -1.88 5.03 -22.59
C VAL A 9 -0.62 5.60 -21.92
N PHE A 10 -0.68 6.84 -21.42
CA PHE A 10 0.44 7.43 -20.69
C PHE A 10 0.80 6.62 -19.45
N PHE A 11 -0.19 6.16 -18.68
CA PHE A 11 0.07 5.32 -17.51
C PHE A 11 0.78 4.01 -17.89
N ILE A 12 0.36 3.34 -18.97
CA ILE A 12 1.02 2.13 -19.47
C ILE A 12 2.46 2.41 -19.88
N ILE A 13 2.71 3.51 -20.59
CA ILE A 13 4.08 3.90 -20.99
C ILE A 13 4.96 4.11 -19.75
N ILE A 14 4.45 4.80 -18.72
CA ILE A 14 5.20 5.02 -17.47
C ILE A 14 5.42 3.69 -16.73
N LEU A 15 4.41 2.82 -16.67
CA LEU A 15 4.50 1.52 -16.01
C LEU A 15 5.56 0.63 -16.68
N VAL A 16 5.48 0.47 -18.00
CA VAL A 16 6.46 -0.30 -18.78
C VAL A 16 7.84 0.36 -18.69
N GLY A 17 7.91 1.68 -18.84
CA GLY A 17 9.16 2.45 -18.70
C GLY A 17 9.82 2.26 -17.35
N SER A 18 9.05 2.28 -16.25
CA SER A 18 9.58 2.07 -14.90
C SER A 18 10.22 0.69 -14.73
N HIS A 19 9.69 -0.33 -15.41
CA HIS A 19 10.25 -1.68 -15.39
C HIS A 19 11.54 -1.79 -16.22
N LEU A 20 11.65 -1.07 -17.33
CA LEU A 20 12.80 -1.12 -18.23
C LEU A 20 13.98 -0.23 -17.79
N LEU A 21 13.72 0.85 -17.05
CA LEU A 21 14.73 1.83 -16.62
C LEU A 21 15.62 1.37 -15.44
N GLY A 22 15.31 0.21 -14.86
CA GLY A 22 16.12 -0.43 -13.82
C GLY A 22 15.44 -0.56 -12.46
N LYS A 23 16.13 -1.23 -11.53
CA LYS A 23 15.57 -1.64 -10.24
C LYS A 23 15.11 -0.46 -9.36
N GLU A 24 15.87 0.63 -9.34
CA GLU A 24 15.56 1.82 -8.55
C GLU A 24 14.25 2.50 -8.99
N VAL A 25 14.10 2.70 -10.30
CA VAL A 25 12.91 3.36 -10.89
C VAL A 25 11.68 2.48 -10.69
N PHE A 26 11.82 1.17 -10.87
CA PHE A 26 10.75 0.21 -10.61
C PHE A 26 10.27 0.29 -9.17
N VAL A 27 11.17 0.20 -8.19
CA VAL A 27 10.80 0.24 -6.76
C VAL A 27 10.15 1.58 -6.40
N ALA A 28 10.71 2.70 -6.84
CA ALA A 28 10.15 4.02 -6.54
C ALA A 28 8.74 4.18 -7.12
N PHE A 29 8.53 3.81 -8.38
CA PHE A 29 7.23 3.93 -9.05
C PHE A 29 6.17 3.02 -8.39
N PHE A 30 6.48 1.74 -8.18
CA PHE A 30 5.54 0.78 -7.60
C PHE A 30 5.28 1.04 -6.11
N ALA A 31 6.24 1.62 -5.36
CA ALA A 31 5.99 2.07 -3.99
C ALA A 31 4.99 3.24 -3.97
N LEU A 32 5.17 4.25 -4.82
CA LEU A 32 4.22 5.37 -4.93
C LEU A 32 2.83 4.90 -5.37
N LEU A 33 2.78 4.04 -6.39
CA LEU A 33 1.53 3.43 -6.85
C LEU A 33 0.87 2.64 -5.72
N GLY A 34 1.65 1.86 -4.96
CA GLY A 34 1.19 1.10 -3.81
C GLY A 34 0.59 1.98 -2.72
N VAL A 35 1.23 3.10 -2.37
CA VAL A 35 0.68 4.07 -1.39
C VAL A 35 -0.64 4.65 -1.88
N ALA A 36 -0.71 5.05 -3.16
CA ALA A 36 -1.94 5.58 -3.75
C ALA A 36 -3.07 4.52 -3.75
N SER A 37 -2.75 3.28 -4.12
CA SER A 37 -3.70 2.16 -4.10
C SER A 37 -4.17 1.84 -2.67
N LEU A 38 -3.28 1.85 -1.69
CA LEU A 38 -3.63 1.58 -0.29
C LEU A 38 -4.51 2.68 0.29
N HIS A 39 -4.23 3.94 -0.04
CA HIS A 39 -5.07 5.07 0.36
C HIS A 39 -6.49 4.96 -0.22
N GLU A 40 -6.63 4.66 -1.52
CA GLU A 40 -7.94 4.50 -2.13
C GLU A 40 -8.65 3.24 -1.62
N PHE A 41 -7.93 2.15 -1.38
CA PHE A 41 -8.47 0.95 -0.74
C PHE A 41 -9.13 1.29 0.60
N TYR A 42 -8.44 2.02 1.49
CA TYR A 42 -9.00 2.41 2.79
C TYR A 42 -10.21 3.33 2.65
N LYS A 43 -10.25 4.19 1.64
CA LYS A 43 -11.43 5.01 1.35
C LYS A 43 -12.62 4.16 0.90
N LEU A 44 -12.39 3.13 0.08
CA LEU A 44 -13.42 2.20 -0.40
C LEU A 44 -13.97 1.27 0.69
N VAL A 45 -13.11 0.78 1.59
CA VAL A 45 -13.54 -0.14 2.66
C VAL A 45 -14.07 0.57 3.90
N THR A 46 -13.91 1.90 4.01
CA THR A 46 -14.53 2.65 5.12
C THR A 46 -16.02 2.80 4.85
N SER A 47 -16.84 2.33 5.77
CA SER A 47 -18.31 2.47 5.77
C SER A 47 -18.78 2.96 7.14
N ASP A 48 -20.08 3.22 7.29
CA ASP A 48 -20.63 3.68 8.58
C ASP A 48 -20.47 2.64 9.69
N ASP A 49 -20.58 1.35 9.35
CA ASP A 49 -20.39 0.24 10.29
C ASP A 49 -18.93 -0.20 10.50
N ILE A 50 -18.05 0.04 9.52
CA ILE A 50 -16.68 -0.48 9.51
C ILE A 50 -15.69 0.66 9.28
N ARG A 51 -14.92 1.00 10.32
CA ARG A 51 -13.88 2.03 10.29
C ARG A 51 -12.50 1.43 10.55
N PRO A 52 -11.82 0.90 9.52
CA PRO A 52 -10.48 0.37 9.68
C PRO A 52 -9.50 1.48 10.11
N ASP A 53 -8.51 1.12 10.93
CA ASP A 53 -7.44 2.04 11.30
C ASP A 53 -6.50 2.27 10.09
N LYS A 54 -6.75 3.37 9.39
CA LYS A 54 -6.00 3.77 8.19
C LYS A 54 -4.53 4.04 8.51
N THR A 55 -4.23 4.53 9.71
CA THR A 55 -2.88 4.92 10.11
C THR A 55 -2.00 3.70 10.28
N ILE A 56 -2.48 2.71 11.03
CA ILE A 56 -1.78 1.44 11.23
C ILE A 56 -1.64 0.70 9.89
N GLY A 57 -2.71 0.69 9.11
CA GLY A 57 -2.74 0.10 7.78
C GLY A 57 -1.69 0.67 6.84
N LEU A 58 -1.66 2.00 6.71
CA LEU A 58 -0.71 2.71 5.86
C LEU A 58 0.73 2.50 6.32
N LEU A 59 0.97 2.54 7.63
CA LEU A 59 2.29 2.29 8.21
C LEU A 59 2.77 0.86 7.92
N THR A 60 1.89 -0.13 8.05
CA THR A 60 2.19 -1.53 7.72
C THR A 60 2.54 -1.69 6.24
N GLY A 61 1.76 -1.07 5.34
CA GLY A 61 2.04 -1.06 3.91
C GLY A 61 3.38 -0.38 3.59
N LEU A 62 3.71 0.72 4.26
CA LEU A 62 4.98 1.42 4.10
C LEU A 62 6.16 0.56 4.55
N VAL A 63 6.05 -0.13 5.69
CA VAL A 63 7.08 -1.08 6.15
C VAL A 63 7.29 -2.19 5.13
N LEU A 64 6.22 -2.73 4.53
CA LEU A 64 6.32 -3.76 3.48
C LEU A 64 7.01 -3.22 2.22
N MET A 65 6.63 -2.03 1.76
CA MET A 65 7.23 -1.42 0.56
C MET A 65 8.70 -1.08 0.78
N VAL A 66 9.07 -0.55 1.95
CA VAL A 66 10.46 -0.24 2.29
C VAL A 66 11.27 -1.52 2.41
N THR A 67 10.86 -2.47 3.24
CA THR A 67 11.62 -3.70 3.48
C THR A 67 11.74 -4.56 2.22
N GLY A 68 10.64 -4.74 1.48
CA GLY A 68 10.61 -5.48 0.21
C GLY A 68 11.38 -4.77 -0.90
N GLY A 69 11.16 -3.45 -1.05
CA GLY A 69 11.89 -2.62 -2.01
C GLY A 69 13.39 -2.64 -1.75
N GLY A 70 13.82 -2.37 -0.52
CA GLY A 70 15.24 -2.40 -0.15
C GLY A 70 15.88 -3.79 -0.28
N ALA A 71 15.12 -4.87 -0.09
CA ALA A 71 15.63 -6.22 -0.32
C ALA A 71 15.84 -6.48 -1.82
N TYR A 72 14.91 -6.02 -2.67
CA TYR A 72 15.06 -6.09 -4.13
C TYR A 72 16.20 -5.22 -4.66
N LEU A 73 16.48 -4.08 -4.00
CA LEU A 73 17.61 -3.21 -4.32
C LEU A 73 18.95 -3.73 -3.78
N GLU A 74 18.93 -4.81 -2.99
CA GLU A 74 20.10 -5.42 -2.34
C GLU A 74 20.73 -4.55 -1.23
N PHE A 75 19.97 -3.58 -0.69
CA PHE A 75 20.42 -2.81 0.48
C PHE A 75 20.46 -3.65 1.75
N TRP A 76 19.62 -4.68 1.85
CA TRP A 76 19.58 -5.60 2.97
C TRP A 76 19.07 -6.99 2.57
N SER A 77 19.26 -7.97 3.46
CA SER A 77 18.78 -9.34 3.24
C SER A 77 17.25 -9.43 3.25
N PHE A 78 16.68 -10.37 2.49
CA PHE A 78 15.24 -10.69 2.50
C PHE A 78 14.65 -10.96 3.89
N ARG A 79 15.49 -11.30 4.89
CA ARG A 79 15.06 -11.48 6.29
C ARG A 79 14.37 -10.25 6.87
N PHE A 80 14.72 -9.05 6.42
CA PHE A 80 14.11 -7.81 6.92
C PHE A 80 12.64 -7.65 6.54
N ILE A 81 12.14 -8.38 5.53
CA ILE A 81 10.71 -8.43 5.20
C ILE A 81 9.89 -8.97 6.39
N LEU A 82 10.49 -9.81 7.24
CA LEU A 82 9.82 -10.33 8.45
C LEU A 82 9.43 -9.23 9.44
N LEU A 83 10.00 -8.02 9.34
CA LEU A 83 9.55 -6.87 10.13
C LEU A 83 8.10 -6.50 9.84
N VAL A 84 7.52 -6.86 8.69
CA VAL A 84 6.09 -6.65 8.40
C VAL A 84 5.19 -7.47 9.33
N VAL A 85 5.64 -8.65 9.77
CA VAL A 85 4.82 -9.58 10.58
C VAL A 85 4.28 -8.93 11.85
N PRO A 86 5.08 -8.28 12.72
CA PRO A 86 4.54 -7.60 13.90
C PRO A 86 3.54 -6.48 13.55
N PHE A 87 3.74 -5.76 12.44
CA PHE A 87 2.78 -4.72 12.02
C PHE A 87 1.46 -5.32 11.52
N LEU A 88 1.50 -6.43 10.77
CA LEU A 88 0.30 -7.17 10.38
C LEU A 88 -0.47 -7.68 11.60
N LEU A 89 0.23 -8.28 12.58
CA LEU A 89 -0.39 -8.72 13.83
C LEU A 89 -1.02 -7.54 14.58
N TRP A 90 -0.35 -6.39 14.59
CA TRP A 90 -0.87 -5.18 15.21
C TRP A 90 -2.18 -4.69 14.57
N ILE A 91 -2.37 -4.83 13.26
CA ILE A 91 -3.65 -4.53 12.60
C ILE A 91 -4.78 -5.36 13.21
N TYR A 92 -4.58 -6.67 13.37
CA TYR A 92 -5.60 -7.55 13.94
C TYR A 92 -5.87 -7.26 15.42
N ILE A 93 -4.81 -7.02 16.19
CA ILE A 93 -4.94 -6.64 17.60
C ILE A 93 -5.71 -5.32 17.71
N ALA A 94 -5.35 -4.30 16.94
CA ALA A 94 -6.04 -3.03 16.93
C ALA A 94 -7.51 -3.18 16.55
N ALA A 95 -7.82 -4.02 15.55
CA ALA A 95 -9.20 -4.30 15.14
C ALA A 95 -10.04 -4.94 16.25
N LEU A 96 -9.47 -5.80 17.11
CA LEU A 96 -10.18 -6.39 18.26
C LEU A 96 -10.61 -5.36 19.31
N TYR A 97 -9.86 -4.27 19.45
CA TYR A 97 -10.16 -3.20 20.41
C TYR A 97 -10.96 -2.04 19.80
N GLN A 98 -11.29 -2.11 18.50
CA GLN A 98 -12.20 -1.14 17.90
C GLN A 98 -13.60 -1.32 18.48
N LYS A 99 -14.09 -0.29 19.17
CA LYS A 99 -15.45 -0.30 19.72
C LYS A 99 -16.45 -0.32 18.57
N PRO A 100 -17.43 -1.25 18.56
CA PRO A 100 -18.51 -1.20 17.60
C PRO A 100 -19.30 0.09 17.82
N GLN A 101 -19.35 0.93 16.79
CA GLN A 101 -20.21 2.11 16.76
C GLN A 101 -21.63 1.59 16.50
N ILE A 102 -22.29 1.03 17.51
CA ILE A 102 -23.70 0.67 17.40
C ILE A 102 -24.45 2.01 17.28
N SER A 103 -24.81 2.41 16.06
CA SER A 103 -25.76 3.50 15.84
C SER A 103 -27.12 2.98 16.26
N VAL A 104 -27.47 3.15 17.54
CA VAL A 104 -28.87 3.07 17.96
C VAL A 104 -29.55 4.30 17.36
N SER A 105 -30.12 4.14 16.17
CA SER A 105 -31.13 5.03 15.60
C SER A 105 -32.51 4.60 16.06
#